data_AF-A0A2W4WSV4-F1
#
_entry.id   AF-A0A2W4WSV4-F1
#
_cell.length_a   1.000
_cell.length_b   1.000
_cell.length_c   1.000
_cell.angle_alpha   90.00
_cell.angle_beta   90.00
_cell.angle_gamma   90.00
#
_symmetry.space_group_name_H-M   'P 1'
#
loop_
_entity.id
_entity.type
_entity.pdbx_description
1 polymer ?
#
loop_
_entity_poly.entity_id
_entity_poly.type
_entity_poly.pdbx_seq_one_letter_code
_entity_poly.pdbx_strand_id
1 'polypeptide(L)'
;MEKWEGGKMKSVYTTHDLLNAGDSTVLDQPEIMALGDSWFWYPFGGNIVSSLARRLPDNDRSILLIGSNGQEASAWSNSFRTYIQFAMREWGKKCSVFMLSGGGNDVAGEKDFRRLLKNDCSKMKKAEDCFSVGQPTVAVE
;
A
#
# COMPACT_ATOMS: atom_id res chain seq x y z
N MET A 1 -18.60 -14.36 -10.98
CA MET A 1 -17.32 -13.66 -11.19
C MET A 1 -17.68 -12.18 -11.27
N GLU A 2 -17.62 -11.45 -10.15
CA GLU A 2 -17.93 -10.01 -10.16
C GLU A 2 -16.86 -9.31 -10.99
N LYS A 3 -17.31 -8.61 -12.03
CA LYS A 3 -16.42 -8.00 -13.01
C LYS A 3 -15.80 -6.75 -12.43
N TRP A 4 -14.49 -6.66 -12.61
CA TRP A 4 -13.69 -5.45 -12.50
C TRP A 4 -14.07 -4.53 -13.70
N GLU A 5 -15.16 -3.78 -13.60
CA GLU A 5 -15.56 -2.80 -14.63
C GLU A 5 -15.13 -1.40 -14.14
N GLY A 6 -14.21 -0.75 -14.86
CA GLY A 6 -13.91 0.66 -14.67
C GLY A 6 -13.19 1.08 -13.38
N GLY A 7 -12.46 0.16 -12.72
CA GLY A 7 -11.59 0.51 -11.58
C GLY A 7 -12.28 0.61 -10.22
N LYS A 8 -13.56 0.25 -10.10
CA LYS A 8 -14.30 0.24 -8.81
C LYS A 8 -14.77 -1.16 -8.43
N MET A 9 -14.26 -1.68 -7.32
CA MET A 9 -15.03 -2.64 -6.52
C MET A 9 -16.07 -1.85 -5.75
N LYS A 10 -17.30 -2.35 -5.63
CA LYS A 10 -18.41 -1.64 -4.97
C LYS A 10 -18.07 -1.12 -3.56
N SER A 11 -17.14 -1.78 -2.86
CA SER A 11 -16.72 -1.48 -1.48
C SER A 11 -15.26 -1.00 -1.33
N VAL A 12 -14.53 -0.77 -2.43
CA VAL A 12 -13.14 -0.26 -2.37
C VAL A 12 -13.02 1.00 -3.20
N TYR A 13 -12.62 2.08 -2.53
CA TYR A 13 -12.33 3.36 -3.13
C TYR A 13 -10.84 3.65 -3.05
N THR A 14 -10.31 4.40 -4.02
CA THR A 14 -8.88 4.65 -4.18
C THR A 14 -8.53 6.14 -4.05
N THR A 15 -7.24 6.46 -4.01
CA THR A 15 -6.77 7.87 -4.15
C THR A 15 -7.28 8.50 -5.44
N HIS A 16 -7.42 7.72 -6.51
CA HIS A 16 -7.96 8.24 -7.77
C HIS A 16 -9.45 8.63 -7.61
N ASP A 17 -10.22 7.83 -6.88
CA ASP A 17 -11.61 8.15 -6.56
C ASP A 17 -11.73 9.42 -5.71
N LEU A 18 -10.84 9.60 -4.72
CA LEU A 18 -10.76 10.84 -3.93
C LEU A 18 -10.52 12.08 -4.82
N LEU A 19 -9.62 11.97 -5.78
CA LEU A 19 -9.26 13.07 -6.68
C LEU A 19 -10.39 13.43 -7.65
N ASN A 20 -11.16 12.44 -8.10
CA ASN A 20 -12.25 12.63 -9.05
C ASN A 20 -13.60 12.95 -8.38
N ALA A 21 -13.74 12.72 -7.08
CA ALA A 21 -15.02 12.81 -6.38
C ALA A 21 -15.53 14.23 -6.12
N GLY A 22 -14.78 15.28 -6.50
CA GLY A 22 -15.22 16.68 -6.53
C GLY A 22 -16.32 17.01 -5.51
N ASP A 23 -15.98 17.05 -4.22
CA ASP A 23 -16.89 17.32 -3.10
C ASP A 23 -17.99 16.27 -2.80
N SER A 24 -17.57 15.21 -2.10
CA SER A 24 -18.25 14.55 -0.96
C SER A 24 -19.34 13.48 -1.14
N THR A 25 -19.88 13.20 -2.33
CA THR A 25 -21.03 12.26 -2.44
C THR A 25 -20.68 10.83 -2.87
N VAL A 26 -19.44 10.53 -3.27
CA VAL A 26 -19.08 9.25 -3.90
C VAL A 26 -18.55 8.20 -2.92
N LEU A 27 -18.10 8.61 -1.73
CA LEU A 27 -17.51 7.71 -0.74
C LEU A 27 -18.49 7.50 0.40
N ASP A 28 -19.21 6.38 0.39
CA ASP A 28 -19.94 5.92 1.57
C ASP A 28 -18.93 5.79 2.71
N GLN A 29 -19.07 6.68 3.69
CA GLN A 29 -18.21 6.91 4.86
C GLN A 29 -17.31 5.71 5.21
N PRO A 30 -16.04 5.68 4.77
CA PRO A 30 -15.18 4.51 4.93
C PRO A 30 -14.97 4.15 6.39
N GLU A 31 -15.29 2.91 6.74
CA GLU A 31 -15.03 2.35 8.07
C GLU A 31 -13.61 1.77 8.18
N ILE A 32 -13.00 1.45 7.03
CA ILE A 32 -11.64 0.94 6.95
C ILE A 32 -10.82 1.90 6.09
N MET A 33 -9.69 2.36 6.62
CA MET A 33 -8.70 3.10 5.85
C MET A 33 -7.44 2.26 5.68
N ALA A 34 -6.98 2.11 4.45
CA ALA A 34 -5.78 1.37 4.11
C ALA A 34 -4.78 2.30 3.43
N LEU A 35 -3.57 2.43 3.98
CA LEU A 35 -2.45 3.08 3.30
C LEU A 35 -1.49 2.01 2.83
N GLY A 36 -1.09 2.04 1.56
CA GLY A 36 0.02 1.17 1.20
C GLY A 36 0.50 1.14 -0.22
N ASP A 37 1.55 0.36 -0.39
CA ASP A 37 2.27 0.14 -1.63
C ASP A 37 1.62 -0.93 -2.52
N SER A 38 2.40 -1.56 -3.41
CA SER A 38 1.92 -2.59 -4.33
C SER A 38 1.24 -3.79 -3.66
N TRP A 39 1.49 -4.06 -2.37
CA TRP A 39 0.79 -5.12 -1.64
C TRP A 39 -0.69 -4.79 -1.42
N PHE A 40 -1.02 -3.49 -1.31
CA PHE A 40 -2.38 -3.00 -1.16
C PHE A 40 -2.97 -2.45 -2.47
N TRP A 41 -2.16 -1.81 -3.33
CA TRP A 41 -2.61 -1.03 -4.50
C TRP A 41 -2.82 -1.83 -5.80
N TYR A 42 -2.41 -3.10 -5.87
CA TYR A 42 -2.32 -3.83 -7.14
C TYR A 42 -3.66 -3.89 -7.93
N PRO A 43 -3.74 -3.35 -9.15
CA PRO A 43 -5.02 -3.26 -9.89
C PRO A 43 -5.41 -4.54 -10.66
N PHE A 44 -4.49 -5.46 -10.97
CA PHE A 44 -4.79 -6.54 -11.94
C PHE A 44 -4.77 -7.98 -11.40
N GLY A 45 -4.78 -8.20 -10.06
CA GLY A 45 -4.52 -9.54 -9.53
C GLY A 45 -5.17 -9.92 -8.20
N GLY A 46 -6.09 -9.11 -7.68
CA GLY A 46 -6.66 -9.38 -6.36
C GLY A 46 -5.65 -9.17 -5.24
N ASN A 47 -5.43 -7.92 -4.85
CA ASN A 47 -4.60 -7.60 -3.69
C ASN A 47 -5.29 -7.98 -2.35
N ILE A 48 -4.57 -7.86 -1.23
CA ILE A 48 -5.11 -8.20 0.09
C ILE A 48 -6.36 -7.37 0.44
N VAL A 49 -6.39 -6.10 0.04
CA VAL A 49 -7.52 -5.18 0.28
C VAL A 49 -8.76 -5.65 -0.46
N SER A 50 -8.64 -6.03 -1.74
CA SER A 50 -9.74 -6.59 -2.51
C SER A 50 -10.21 -7.94 -1.96
N SER A 51 -9.28 -8.74 -1.44
CA SER A 51 -9.57 -10.06 -0.87
C SER A 51 -10.25 -9.96 0.48
N LEU A 52 -9.97 -8.90 1.23
CA LEU A 52 -10.69 -8.50 2.42
C LEU A 52 -12.08 -7.98 2.03
N ALA A 53 -12.16 -7.07 1.06
CA ALA A 53 -13.42 -6.49 0.60
C ALA A 53 -14.47 -7.54 0.20
N ARG A 54 -14.05 -8.61 -0.50
CA ARG A 54 -14.92 -9.75 -0.87
C ARG A 54 -15.39 -10.63 0.29
N ARG A 55 -14.78 -10.49 1.47
CA ARG A 55 -15.14 -11.24 2.69
C ARG A 55 -15.92 -10.38 3.68
N LEU A 56 -15.99 -9.07 3.46
CA LEU A 56 -16.85 -8.21 4.25
C LEU A 56 -18.30 -8.52 3.87
N PRO A 57 -19.23 -8.54 4.84
CA PRO A 57 -20.65 -8.71 4.55
C PRO A 57 -21.11 -7.69 3.51
N ASP A 58 -21.88 -8.14 2.52
CA ASP A 58 -22.31 -7.30 1.40
C ASP A 58 -23.06 -6.05 1.91
N ASN A 59 -22.47 -4.88 1.64
CA ASN A 59 -22.98 -3.52 1.87
C ASN A 59 -22.77 -2.86 3.24
N ASP A 60 -22.15 -3.51 4.24
CA ASP A 60 -21.98 -2.85 5.55
C ASP A 60 -20.72 -1.99 5.63
N ARG A 61 -19.64 -2.35 4.92
CA ARG A 61 -18.33 -1.73 5.12
C ARG A 61 -17.62 -1.39 3.83
N SER A 62 -17.15 -0.15 3.74
CA SER A 62 -16.31 0.33 2.65
C SER A 62 -14.86 0.56 3.10
N ILE A 63 -13.94 0.36 2.17
CA ILE A 63 -12.51 0.55 2.35
C ILE A 63 -12.06 1.74 1.50
N LEU A 64 -11.42 2.72 2.14
CA LEU A 64 -10.66 3.76 1.46
C LEU A 64 -9.18 3.36 1.41
N LEU A 65 -8.69 3.10 0.20
CA LEU A 65 -7.31 2.77 -0.09
C LEU A 65 -6.56 4.01 -0.62
N ILE A 66 -5.49 4.40 0.07
CA ILE A 66 -4.60 5.48 -0.35
C ILE A 66 -3.21 4.91 -0.63
N GLY A 67 -2.73 5.05 -1.86
CA GLY A 67 -1.35 4.68 -2.16
C GLY A 67 -1.03 4.52 -3.65
N SER A 68 0.08 3.84 -3.92
CA SER A 68 0.55 3.52 -5.27
C SER A 68 1.53 2.35 -5.28
N ASN A 69 1.68 1.67 -6.42
CA ASN A 69 2.71 0.64 -6.59
C ASN A 69 4.12 1.20 -6.32
N GLY A 70 4.96 0.42 -5.63
CA GLY A 70 6.36 0.80 -5.34
C GLY A 70 6.52 1.95 -4.34
N GLN A 71 5.46 2.33 -3.63
CA GLN A 71 5.51 3.42 -2.66
C GLN A 71 6.42 3.08 -1.45
N GLU A 72 7.30 4.00 -1.10
CA GLU A 72 8.03 4.02 0.18
C GLU A 72 7.17 4.59 1.31
N ALA A 73 7.41 4.18 2.56
CA ALA A 73 6.74 4.73 3.74
C ALA A 73 7.01 6.22 3.92
N SER A 74 8.19 6.69 3.48
CA SER A 74 8.56 8.12 3.43
C SER A 74 7.54 8.98 2.66
N ALA A 75 6.85 8.40 1.68
CA ALA A 75 5.86 9.10 0.87
C ALA A 75 4.62 9.52 1.67
N TRP A 76 4.30 8.85 2.80
CA TRP A 76 3.17 9.23 3.67
C TRP A 76 3.36 10.61 4.32
N SER A 77 4.61 10.99 4.62
CA SER A 77 4.93 12.33 5.12
C SER A 77 5.16 13.36 4.00
N ASN A 78 5.22 12.91 2.75
CA ASN A 78 5.53 13.73 1.58
C ASN A 78 4.37 13.75 0.58
N SER A 79 4.51 13.04 -0.55
CA SER A 79 3.57 13.11 -1.69
C SER A 79 2.15 12.66 -1.36
N PHE A 80 1.95 11.82 -0.35
CA PHE A 80 0.62 11.36 0.09
C PHE A 80 0.06 12.10 1.31
N ARG A 81 0.85 13.00 1.91
CA ARG A 81 0.48 13.67 3.17
C ARG A 81 -0.87 14.35 3.10
N THR A 82 -1.13 15.11 2.03
CA THR A 82 -2.38 15.86 1.87
C THR A 82 -3.59 14.95 1.77
N TYR A 83 -3.49 13.81 1.05
CA TYR A 83 -4.58 12.84 0.93
C TYR A 83 -4.87 12.16 2.27
N ILE A 84 -3.83 11.78 2.99
CA ILE A 84 -3.95 11.17 4.32
C ILE A 84 -4.59 12.17 5.29
N GLN A 85 -4.13 13.42 5.32
CA GLN A 85 -4.69 14.45 6.18
C GLN A 85 -6.14 14.76 5.86
N PHE A 86 -6.49 14.83 4.57
CA PHE A 86 -7.86 14.98 4.12
C PHE A 86 -8.71 13.80 4.62
N ALA A 87 -8.33 12.56 4.33
CA ALA A 87 -9.09 11.38 4.70
C ALA A 87 -9.25 11.24 6.23
N MET A 88 -8.20 11.52 6.99
CA MET A 88 -8.24 11.51 8.46
C MET A 88 -9.16 12.59 9.03
N ARG A 89 -9.20 13.78 8.42
CA ARG A 89 -10.11 14.85 8.83
C ARG A 89 -11.57 14.51 8.54
N GLU A 90 -11.85 13.98 7.36
CA GLU A 90 -13.24 13.69 6.93
C GLU A 90 -13.80 12.42 7.59
N TRP A 91 -13.00 11.37 7.70
CA TRP A 91 -13.49 10.04 8.11
C TRP A 91 -12.74 9.41 9.28
N GLY A 92 -11.65 10.00 9.77
CA GLY A 92 -10.82 9.38 10.82
C GLY A 92 -11.56 9.07 12.13
N LYS A 93 -12.62 9.81 12.47
CA LYS A 93 -13.47 9.52 13.64
C LYS A 93 -14.45 8.35 13.42
N LYS A 94 -14.69 7.97 12.17
CA LYS A 94 -15.63 6.91 11.76
C LYS A 94 -14.91 5.63 11.38
N CYS A 95 -13.64 5.72 10.98
CA CYS A 95 -12.82 4.55 10.72
C CYS A 95 -12.63 3.75 12.02
N SER A 96 -13.04 2.48 11.99
CA SER A 96 -12.81 1.52 13.07
C SER A 96 -11.50 0.76 12.87
N VAL A 97 -10.99 0.71 11.65
CA VAL A 97 -9.77 0.00 11.29
C VAL A 97 -8.86 0.87 10.43
N PHE A 98 -7.57 0.87 10.79
CA PHE A 98 -6.51 1.47 10.01
C PHE A 98 -5.47 0.42 9.63
N MET A 99 -5.20 0.26 8.34
CA MET A 99 -4.25 -0.71 7.80
C MET A 99 -3.08 0.01 7.15
N LEU A 100 -1.86 -0.50 7.38
CA LEU A 100 -0.62 0.04 6.84
C LEU A 100 0.16 -1.07 6.15
N SER A 101 0.57 -0.84 4.90
CA SER A 101 1.56 -1.66 4.18
C SER A 101 2.62 -0.77 3.56
N GLY A 102 3.84 -0.83 4.09
CA GLY A 102 4.98 -0.05 3.62
C GLY A 102 6.26 -0.47 4.31
N GLY A 103 7.40 0.09 3.91
CA GLY A 103 8.72 -0.27 4.44
C GLY A 103 9.50 -1.25 3.55
N GLY A 104 8.81 -2.08 2.78
CA GLY A 104 9.46 -3.01 1.85
C GLY A 104 10.30 -2.29 0.80
N ASN A 105 9.74 -1.25 0.17
CA ASN A 105 10.46 -0.43 -0.81
C ASN A 105 11.54 0.45 -0.16
N ASP A 106 11.38 0.83 1.12
CA ASP A 106 12.36 1.61 1.87
C ASP A 106 13.64 0.79 2.18
N VAL A 107 13.55 -0.55 2.16
CA VAL A 107 14.68 -1.46 2.39
C VAL A 107 15.18 -2.07 1.08
N ALA A 108 14.26 -2.57 0.26
CA ALA A 108 14.56 -3.35 -0.94
C ALA A 108 14.25 -2.61 -2.26
N GLY A 109 13.94 -1.32 -2.19
CA GLY A 109 13.79 -0.47 -3.38
C GLY A 109 15.10 -0.33 -4.15
N GLU A 110 15.02 0.04 -5.42
CA GLU A 110 16.19 0.10 -6.33
C GLU A 110 17.32 0.99 -5.80
N LYS A 111 16.98 2.06 -5.06
CA LYS A 111 17.93 3.01 -4.49
C LYS A 111 18.51 2.56 -3.15
N ASP A 112 17.73 1.85 -2.34
CA ASP A 112 18.06 1.51 -0.96
C ASP A 112 18.67 0.12 -0.83
N PHE A 113 18.24 -0.84 -1.67
CA PHE A 113 18.76 -2.20 -1.68
C PHE A 113 20.28 -2.23 -1.94
N ARG A 114 20.78 -1.35 -2.82
CA ARG A 114 22.23 -1.24 -3.09
C ARG A 114 23.04 -0.90 -1.84
N ARG A 115 22.47 -0.18 -0.88
CA ARG A 115 23.15 0.15 0.38
C ARG A 115 23.33 -1.07 1.28
N LEU A 116 22.55 -2.12 1.04
CA LEU A 116 22.64 -3.39 1.77
C LEU A 116 23.72 -4.31 1.19
N LEU A 117 24.21 -4.02 -0.01
CA LEU A 117 25.21 -4.83 -0.72
C LEU A 117 26.61 -4.22 -0.60
N LYS A 118 27.63 -5.03 -0.82
CA LYS A 118 29.00 -4.58 -1.05
C LYS A 118 29.09 -3.88 -2.41
N ASN A 119 30.05 -2.95 -2.54
CA ASN A 119 30.26 -2.20 -3.79
C ASN A 119 30.67 -3.08 -4.99
N ASP A 120 31.33 -4.21 -4.73
CA ASP A 120 31.72 -5.19 -5.76
C ASP A 120 31.43 -6.61 -5.26
N CYS A 121 30.52 -7.30 -5.95
CA CYS A 121 30.15 -8.68 -5.70
C CYS A 121 30.56 -9.64 -6.83
N SER A 122 31.34 -9.19 -7.81
CA SER A 122 31.69 -9.95 -9.03
C SER A 122 32.41 -11.28 -8.77
N LYS A 123 33.06 -11.42 -7.61
CA LYS A 123 33.81 -12.61 -7.21
C LYS A 123 33.07 -13.49 -6.19
N MET A 124 31.86 -13.09 -5.77
CA MET A 124 31.08 -13.81 -4.77
C MET A 124 30.41 -15.02 -5.42
N LYS A 125 30.45 -16.16 -4.72
CA LYS A 125 29.84 -17.42 -5.20
C LYS A 125 28.43 -17.64 -4.65
N LYS A 126 28.09 -16.96 -3.56
CA LYS A 126 26.77 -17.01 -2.93
C LYS A 126 26.21 -15.61 -2.77
N ALA A 127 24.89 -15.47 -2.82
CA ALA A 127 24.21 -14.18 -2.68
C ALA A 127 24.46 -13.57 -1.29
N GLU A 128 24.52 -14.41 -0.25
CA GLU A 128 24.69 -13.99 1.13
C GLU A 128 26.05 -13.28 1.34
N ASP A 129 27.06 -13.71 0.59
CA ASP A 129 28.41 -13.14 0.64
C ASP A 129 28.47 -11.70 0.12
N CYS A 130 27.46 -11.25 -0.62
CA CYS A 130 27.37 -9.91 -1.19
C CYS A 130 26.78 -8.88 -0.20
N PHE A 131 26.13 -9.29 0.89
CA PHE A 131 25.60 -8.34 1.87
C PHE A 131 26.71 -7.64 2.67
N SER A 132 26.49 -6.37 2.99
CA SER A 132 27.36 -5.56 3.84
C SER A 132 27.22 -5.93 5.32
N VAL A 133 28.29 -5.75 6.10
CA VAL A 133 28.32 -6.09 7.54
C VAL A 133 27.22 -5.31 8.28
N GLY A 134 26.41 -6.00 9.08
CA GLY A 134 25.29 -5.42 9.83
C GLY A 134 23.93 -5.54 9.14
N GLN A 135 23.87 -6.12 7.94
CA GLN A 135 22.63 -6.52 7.25
C GLN A 135 22.36 -8.01 7.46
N PRO A 136 21.10 -8.50 7.36
CA PRO A 136 20.64 -9.62 8.18
C PRO A 136 21.43 -10.90 7.90
N THR A 137 21.96 -11.49 8.98
CA THR A 137 22.68 -12.78 8.99
C THR A 137 21.77 -13.99 8.79
N VAL A 138 20.47 -13.77 8.66
CA VAL A 138 19.45 -14.82 8.48
C VAL A 138 18.85 -14.71 7.08
N ALA A 139 19.45 -15.45 6.14
CA ALA A 139 18.67 -16.00 5.05
C ALA A 139 17.65 -16.96 5.65
N VAL A 140 16.39 -16.81 5.28
CA VAL A 140 15.27 -17.67 5.66
C VAL A 140 15.62 -19.11 5.25
N GLU A 141 15.63 -20.04 6.21
CA GLU A 141 15.64 -21.49 5.97
C GLU A 141 14.32 -21.98 5.36
#